data_AF-A0A4Z0XYB5-F1
#
_entry.id   AF-A0A4Z0XYB5-F1
#
_cell.length_a   1.000
_cell.length_b   1.000
_cell.length_c   1.000
_cell.angle_alpha   90.00
_cell.angle_beta   90.00
_cell.angle_gamma   90.00
#
_symmetry.space_group_name_H-M   'P 1'
#
loop_
_entity.id
_entity.type
_entity.pdbx_description
1 polymer ?
#
loop_
_entity_poly.entity_id
_entity_poly.type
_entity_poly.pdbx_seq_one_letter_code
_entity_poly.pdbx_strand_id
1 'polypeptide(L)'
;MQHFVGVGACYLDTILCVSQYPSEDEKLRAQTISTRRGGNCPNTLEVLRDLLRRVGAPTTLDLIAVLPSRQSTATRKIEESLMPGVSLQACLFRDQYHNPPSSYIIRSNATDSHTIINYNDLPEMACNEFYQAADALSTEDTWYHFEGRIPNVTLQCIKYLRRSYVRACISVELEKPPRGGLQELVPEADVVFYSKSWATGAYALEPPTGDYSGNVAYHPEGSRVIDTIGAGDTFIAVTQGENDRVMIEGQFESDKAIHQYTPSYCPEPLTWGKYESSSGPDRYFLLAEFREVGQQPPEPLRFTALLADLHKRSVSPTGKFGFHTTTCHGNSQQLTDCWEESWEVLYRKQLAFVFQIDHDRQPDWPEYEYYAQLVLEKSVEKLLRPLQSEGRTIKPCLVHGGLWDGNTATDMESGEPFVFDSGAFYAHNEYELGNWRTPGHRLSGKSYIRSYKKHFPASEPEEDWDSRNLLYSLRFNVTSAYLVPGSNYRENVFEDLKELCRRTCPDEVAEYEKRIEQQKDGRVELAQGSGFGGLREEPGEEEEEEEEEEDEEEEDEEEEEEEAE
;
A
#
# COMPACT_ATOMS: atom_id res chain seq x y z
N MET A 1 -1.30 25.97 -11.69
CA MET A 1 -2.37 26.39 -10.76
C MET A 1 -1.78 27.39 -9.79
N GLN A 2 -2.27 28.63 -9.75
CA GLN A 2 -1.78 29.63 -8.80
C GLN A 2 -2.53 29.58 -7.46
N HIS A 3 -3.79 29.14 -7.49
CA HIS A 3 -4.69 29.19 -6.35
C HIS A 3 -5.61 27.97 -6.31
N PHE A 4 -5.84 27.41 -5.13
CA PHE A 4 -6.80 26.35 -4.88
C PHE A 4 -7.70 26.74 -3.70
N VAL A 5 -9.02 26.63 -3.90
CA VAL A 5 -10.04 27.01 -2.93
C VAL A 5 -10.87 25.77 -2.60
N GLY A 6 -10.76 25.29 -1.36
CA GLY A 6 -11.65 24.28 -0.82
C GLY A 6 -12.94 24.90 -0.29
N VAL A 7 -14.09 24.31 -0.62
CA VAL A 7 -15.42 24.77 -0.21
C VAL A 7 -16.14 23.61 0.47
N GLY A 8 -16.28 23.66 1.79
CA GLY A 8 -16.83 22.53 2.56
C GLY A 8 -16.99 22.80 4.05
N ALA A 9 -17.23 21.74 4.82
CA ALA A 9 -17.45 21.84 6.25
C ALA A 9 -16.17 21.57 7.05
N CYS A 10 -15.94 22.39 8.07
CA CYS A 10 -14.93 22.12 9.08
C CYS A 10 -15.60 21.55 10.33
N TYR A 11 -15.13 20.37 10.76
CA TYR A 11 -15.61 19.72 11.98
C TYR A 11 -14.60 19.87 13.12
N LEU A 12 -15.08 19.66 14.35
CA LEU A 12 -14.24 19.31 15.48
C LEU A 12 -14.58 17.88 15.94
N ASP A 13 -13.66 16.96 15.67
CA ASP A 13 -13.80 15.54 16.00
C ASP A 13 -13.33 15.29 17.44
N THR A 14 -14.16 14.66 18.25
CA THR A 14 -13.80 14.11 19.56
C THR A 14 -13.72 12.59 19.46
N ILE A 15 -12.52 12.04 19.55
CA ILE A 15 -12.28 10.60 19.44
C ILE A 15 -12.10 10.00 20.83
N LEU A 16 -12.94 9.02 21.16
CA LEU A 16 -12.88 8.19 22.35
C LEU A 16 -12.39 6.80 21.96
N CYS A 17 -11.18 6.44 22.38
CA CYS A 17 -10.70 5.06 22.21
C CYS A 17 -11.18 4.21 23.38
N VAL A 18 -11.82 3.08 23.08
CA VAL A 18 -12.41 2.14 24.03
C VAL A 18 -11.88 0.74 23.75
N SER A 19 -11.90 -0.14 24.76
CA SER A 19 -11.48 -1.53 24.57
C SER A 19 -12.39 -2.28 23.60
N GLN A 20 -13.70 -2.03 23.68
CA GLN A 20 -14.77 -2.63 22.88
C GLN A 20 -15.87 -1.60 22.64
N TYR A 21 -16.80 -1.85 21.72
CA TYR A 21 -18.01 -1.02 21.66
C TYR A 21 -18.87 -1.23 22.92
N PRO A 22 -19.43 -0.14 23.51
CA PRO A 22 -20.36 -0.27 24.61
C PRO A 22 -21.67 -0.91 24.13
N SER A 23 -22.19 -1.83 24.93
CA SER A 23 -23.55 -2.35 24.79
C SER A 23 -24.59 -1.27 25.17
N GLU A 24 -25.87 -1.50 24.84
CA GLU A 24 -26.96 -0.67 25.36
C GLU A 24 -26.94 -0.64 26.90
N ASP A 25 -27.14 0.56 27.47
CA ASP A 25 -26.99 0.88 28.90
C ASP A 25 -25.60 0.58 29.56
N GLU A 26 -24.58 0.15 28.81
CA GLU A 26 -23.25 -0.14 29.35
C GLU A 26 -22.48 1.12 29.75
N LYS A 27 -21.92 1.13 30.97
CA LYS A 27 -21.05 2.20 31.47
C LYS A 27 -19.59 1.88 31.19
N LEU A 28 -19.18 2.08 29.94
CA LEU A 28 -17.79 1.87 29.51
C LEU A 28 -16.93 3.14 29.71
N ARG A 29 -15.69 2.95 30.18
CA ARG A 29 -14.69 4.02 30.34
C ARG A 29 -13.78 4.08 29.11
N ALA A 30 -13.69 5.25 28.47
CA ALA A 30 -12.68 5.50 27.44
C ALA A 30 -11.26 5.39 28.01
N GLN A 31 -10.38 4.71 27.26
CA GLN A 31 -8.97 4.54 27.58
C GLN A 31 -8.19 5.83 27.26
N THR A 32 -8.48 6.45 26.12
CA THR A 32 -7.95 7.77 25.74
C THR A 32 -9.04 8.63 25.11
N ILE A 33 -8.84 9.95 25.17
CA ILE A 33 -9.64 10.96 24.48
C ILE A 33 -8.69 11.86 23.69
N SER A 34 -9.06 12.20 22.45
CA SER A 34 -8.39 13.23 21.67
C SER A 34 -9.42 14.13 20.99
N THR A 35 -9.01 15.35 20.64
CA THR A 35 -9.83 16.29 19.89
C THR A 35 -9.00 16.88 18.78
N ARG A 36 -9.50 16.84 17.54
CA ARG A 36 -8.81 17.35 16.35
C ARG A 36 -9.77 18.05 15.39
N ARG A 37 -9.24 18.82 14.45
CA ARG A 37 -10.00 19.27 13.28
C ARG A 37 -10.41 18.06 12.43
N GLY A 38 -11.64 18.06 11.95
CA GLY A 38 -12.18 17.10 10.99
C GLY A 38 -12.82 17.80 9.78
N GLY A 39 -13.53 17.02 8.96
CA GLY A 39 -14.14 17.47 7.70
C GLY A 39 -13.28 17.18 6.48
N ASN A 40 -13.89 16.72 5.40
CA ASN A 40 -13.18 16.18 4.24
C ASN A 40 -12.43 17.29 3.49
N CYS A 41 -13.11 18.38 3.13
CA CYS A 41 -12.49 19.53 2.48
C CYS A 41 -11.24 20.08 3.21
N PRO A 42 -11.26 20.38 4.53
CA PRO A 42 -10.06 20.82 5.22
C PRO A 42 -9.00 19.72 5.43
N ASN A 43 -9.35 18.43 5.42
CA ASN A 43 -8.35 17.34 5.34
C ASN A 43 -7.63 17.37 3.98
N THR A 44 -8.38 17.55 2.88
CA THR A 44 -7.83 17.65 1.52
C THR A 44 -6.85 18.82 1.40
N LEU A 45 -7.19 19.99 1.97
CA LEU A 45 -6.30 21.16 1.99
C LEU A 45 -5.03 20.94 2.82
N GLU A 46 -5.11 20.19 3.92
CA GLU A 46 -3.95 19.83 4.74
C GLU A 46 -2.98 18.90 3.99
N VAL A 47 -3.49 17.86 3.33
CA VAL A 47 -2.65 16.97 2.48
C VAL A 47 -2.06 17.74 1.30
N LEU A 48 -2.85 18.58 0.63
CA LEU A 48 -2.40 19.37 -0.52
C LEU A 48 -1.31 20.37 -0.13
N ARG A 49 -1.40 21.01 1.04
CA ARG A 49 -0.35 21.88 1.62
C ARG A 49 1.00 21.15 1.68
N ASP A 50 1.01 19.95 2.24
CA ASP A 50 2.23 19.18 2.48
C ASP A 50 2.84 18.70 1.15
N LEU A 51 2.00 18.29 0.19
CA LEU A 51 2.42 17.95 -1.17
C LEU A 51 3.03 19.15 -1.91
N LEU A 52 2.36 20.30 -1.91
CA LEU A 52 2.82 21.53 -2.58
C LEU A 52 4.16 22.02 -2.03
N ARG A 53 4.37 21.93 -0.71
CA ARG A 53 5.65 22.24 -0.07
C ARG A 53 6.79 21.38 -0.59
N ARG A 54 6.58 20.06 -0.71
CA ARG A 54 7.60 19.11 -1.21
C ARG A 54 8.03 19.40 -2.65
N VAL A 55 7.09 19.72 -3.53
CA VAL A 55 7.39 20.03 -4.94
C VAL A 55 7.77 21.50 -5.17
N GLY A 56 7.85 22.32 -4.12
CA GLY A 56 8.18 23.75 -4.21
C GLY A 56 7.15 24.59 -4.99
N ALA A 57 5.90 24.13 -5.09
CA ALA A 57 4.88 24.79 -5.90
C ALA A 57 4.30 26.02 -5.17
N PRO A 58 4.30 27.22 -5.79
CA PRO A 58 3.88 28.48 -5.16
C PRO A 58 2.34 28.67 -5.16
N THR A 59 1.58 27.60 -4.92
CA THR A 59 0.12 27.63 -4.95
C THR A 59 -0.45 28.09 -3.61
N THR A 60 -1.32 29.10 -3.62
CA THR A 60 -2.08 29.52 -2.43
C THR A 60 -3.25 28.57 -2.16
N LEU A 61 -3.54 28.32 -0.88
CA LEU A 61 -4.68 27.52 -0.44
C LEU A 61 -5.64 28.37 0.40
N ASP A 62 -6.92 28.38 0.04
CA ASP A 62 -7.99 29.02 0.83
C ASP A 62 -9.08 28.01 1.17
N LEU A 63 -9.70 28.19 2.35
CA LEU A 63 -10.91 27.50 2.77
C LEU A 63 -12.08 28.48 2.78
N ILE A 64 -13.19 28.08 2.14
CA ILE A 64 -14.52 28.65 2.35
C ILE A 64 -15.32 27.62 3.15
N ALA A 65 -15.39 27.82 4.46
CA ALA A 65 -16.22 27.05 5.37
C ALA A 65 -17.09 27.97 6.22
N VAL A 66 -18.24 27.47 6.67
CA VAL A 66 -18.98 28.13 7.75
C VAL A 66 -18.31 27.79 9.09
N LEU A 67 -17.97 28.82 9.87
CA LEU A 67 -17.33 28.68 11.17
C LEU A 67 -18.17 29.38 12.27
N PRO A 68 -18.09 28.94 13.53
CA PRO A 68 -18.62 29.70 14.66
C PRO A 68 -17.89 31.04 14.81
N SER A 69 -18.33 31.92 15.72
CA SER A 69 -17.73 33.24 15.94
C SER A 69 -16.20 33.19 15.99
N ARG A 70 -15.54 34.21 15.40
CA ARG A 70 -14.07 34.38 15.41
C ARG A 70 -13.48 34.35 16.83
N GLN A 71 -14.26 34.68 17.85
CA GLN A 71 -13.82 34.70 19.25
C GLN A 71 -13.92 33.33 19.94
N SER A 72 -14.57 32.35 19.32
CA SER A 72 -14.77 31.03 19.89
C SER A 72 -13.45 30.27 20.08
N THR A 73 -13.42 29.37 21.06
CA THR A 73 -12.29 28.45 21.27
C THR A 73 -12.15 27.43 20.14
N ALA A 74 -13.26 27.06 19.50
CA ALA A 74 -13.26 26.11 18.41
C ALA A 74 -12.68 26.70 17.11
N THR A 75 -13.03 27.96 16.76
CA THR A 75 -12.41 28.64 15.60
C THR A 75 -10.90 28.73 15.76
N ARG A 76 -10.40 29.10 16.96
CA ARG A 76 -8.96 29.16 17.22
C ARG A 76 -8.26 27.81 17.04
N LYS A 77 -8.85 26.70 17.50
CA LYS A 77 -8.32 25.35 17.24
C LYS A 77 -8.27 24.99 15.76
N ILE A 78 -9.26 25.46 14.98
CA ILE A 78 -9.31 25.24 13.53
C ILE A 78 -8.21 26.07 12.84
N GLU A 79 -8.06 27.35 13.21
CA GLU A 79 -6.98 28.23 12.75
C GLU A 79 -5.59 27.65 13.05
N GLU A 80 -5.34 27.25 14.30
CA GLU A 80 -4.10 26.61 14.76
C GLU A 80 -3.75 25.32 14.00
N SER A 81 -4.76 24.57 13.51
CA SER A 81 -4.53 23.31 12.77
C SER A 81 -4.25 23.48 11.27
N LEU A 82 -4.58 24.64 10.69
CA LEU A 82 -4.49 24.89 9.25
C LEU A 82 -3.45 25.96 8.88
N MET A 83 -3.07 26.80 9.83
CA MET A 83 -2.09 27.87 9.64
C MET A 83 -0.70 27.52 10.21
N PRO A 84 0.40 27.95 9.56
CA PRO A 84 0.47 28.61 8.26
C PRO A 84 0.36 27.59 7.12
N GLY A 85 -0.45 27.88 6.10
CA GLY A 85 -0.52 27.06 4.88
C GLY A 85 -1.86 27.12 4.17
N VAL A 86 -2.95 27.19 4.93
CA VAL A 86 -4.31 27.40 4.40
C VAL A 86 -4.89 28.69 4.99
N SER A 87 -5.37 29.57 4.12
CA SER A 87 -6.03 30.82 4.48
C SER A 87 -7.50 30.58 4.84
N LEU A 88 -7.95 31.26 5.89
CA LEU A 88 -9.32 31.21 6.43
C LEU A 88 -10.05 32.55 6.26
N GLN A 89 -9.51 33.45 5.43
CA GLN A 89 -10.06 34.81 5.26
C GLN A 89 -11.45 34.80 4.63
N ALA A 90 -11.69 33.87 3.71
CA ALA A 90 -12.96 33.70 2.99
C ALA A 90 -14.00 32.83 3.75
N CYS A 91 -13.69 32.36 4.96
CA CYS A 91 -14.65 31.65 5.80
C CYS A 91 -15.80 32.55 6.26
N LEU A 92 -16.96 31.92 6.47
CA LEU A 92 -18.23 32.57 6.80
C LEU A 92 -18.52 32.41 8.29
N PHE A 93 -18.39 33.49 9.06
CA PHE A 93 -18.46 33.43 10.52
C PHE A 93 -19.88 33.67 11.03
N ARG A 94 -20.34 32.80 11.94
CA ARG A 94 -21.65 32.88 12.59
C ARG A 94 -21.49 33.37 14.02
N ASP A 95 -21.51 34.69 14.22
CA ASP A 95 -21.14 35.31 15.51
C ASP A 95 -22.00 34.92 16.72
N GLN A 96 -23.23 34.43 16.49
CA GLN A 96 -24.12 33.93 17.55
C GLN A 96 -23.81 32.50 18.01
N TYR A 97 -22.86 31.82 17.35
CA TYR A 97 -22.53 30.41 17.57
C TYR A 97 -21.10 30.26 18.08
N HIS A 98 -20.88 29.25 18.92
CA HIS A 98 -19.57 28.98 19.54
C HIS A 98 -19.01 27.59 19.23
N ASN A 99 -19.84 26.69 18.71
CA ASN A 99 -19.46 25.33 18.32
C ASN A 99 -19.51 25.18 16.80
N PRO A 100 -18.58 24.43 16.18
CA PRO A 100 -18.67 23.99 14.80
C PRO A 100 -19.52 22.71 14.72
N PRO A 101 -19.82 22.23 13.50
CA PRO A 101 -20.13 20.82 13.28
C PRO A 101 -19.18 19.92 14.11
N SER A 102 -19.73 18.98 14.85
CA SER A 102 -18.99 18.17 15.82
C SER A 102 -19.22 16.69 15.56
N SER A 103 -18.14 15.91 15.57
CA SER A 103 -18.18 14.45 15.40
C SER A 103 -17.75 13.78 16.69
N TYR A 104 -18.52 12.83 17.19
CA TYR A 104 -18.16 11.97 18.32
C TYR A 104 -17.83 10.59 17.78
N ILE A 105 -16.56 10.22 17.86
CA ILE A 105 -16.01 9.00 17.25
C ILE A 105 -15.64 8.02 18.35
N ILE A 106 -16.24 6.83 18.33
CA ILE A 106 -15.88 5.73 19.24
C ILE A 106 -15.00 4.76 18.45
N ARG A 107 -13.70 4.65 18.77
CA ARG A 107 -12.76 3.67 18.18
C ARG A 107 -12.61 2.47 19.11
N SER A 108 -12.87 1.27 18.60
CA SER A 108 -12.76 0.01 19.36
C SER A 108 -11.39 -0.64 19.13
N ASN A 109 -10.57 -0.73 20.18
CA ASN A 109 -9.25 -1.38 20.09
C ASN A 109 -9.33 -2.90 19.87
N ALA A 110 -10.46 -3.56 20.18
CA ALA A 110 -10.66 -4.98 19.91
C ALA A 110 -10.86 -5.33 18.42
N THR A 111 -11.22 -4.37 17.57
CA THR A 111 -11.60 -4.60 16.16
C THR A 111 -11.00 -3.58 15.19
N ASP A 112 -10.23 -2.62 15.71
CA ASP A 112 -9.75 -1.37 15.08
C ASP A 112 -10.78 -0.58 14.24
N SER A 113 -12.06 -0.83 14.47
CA SER A 113 -13.16 -0.15 13.78
C SER A 113 -13.63 1.08 14.56
N HIS A 114 -14.41 1.94 13.90
CA HIS A 114 -14.95 3.15 14.51
C HIS A 114 -16.42 3.41 14.16
N THR A 115 -17.15 4.02 15.10
CA THR A 115 -18.53 4.51 14.94
C THR A 115 -18.54 6.03 15.09
N ILE A 116 -19.20 6.75 14.17
CA ILE A 116 -19.25 8.22 14.14
C ILE A 116 -20.68 8.72 14.39
N ILE A 117 -20.84 9.63 15.35
CA ILE A 117 -22.08 10.33 15.65
C ILE A 117 -21.89 11.83 15.39
N ASN A 118 -22.64 12.40 14.46
CA ASN A 118 -22.50 13.80 14.05
C ASN A 118 -23.58 14.69 14.68
N TYR A 119 -23.18 15.90 15.09
CA TYR A 119 -24.06 16.98 15.52
C TYR A 119 -23.72 18.27 14.76
N ASN A 120 -24.72 19.02 14.31
CA ASN A 120 -24.55 20.33 13.72
C ASN A 120 -25.75 21.24 14.02
N ASP A 121 -25.51 22.37 14.66
CA ASP A 121 -26.45 23.47 14.84
C ASP A 121 -26.08 24.72 14.02
N LEU A 122 -24.92 24.72 13.37
CA LEU A 122 -24.37 25.86 12.64
C LEU A 122 -25.12 26.05 11.31
N PRO A 123 -25.68 27.26 11.03
CA PRO A 123 -26.43 27.52 9.81
C PRO A 123 -25.54 27.40 8.56
N GLU A 124 -25.93 26.50 7.66
CA GLU A 124 -25.24 26.21 6.39
C GLU A 124 -25.02 27.49 5.52
N MET A 125 -24.14 27.38 4.53
CA MET A 125 -23.78 28.47 3.63
C MET A 125 -24.93 28.85 2.68
N ALA A 126 -25.15 30.15 2.47
CA ALA A 126 -26.04 30.67 1.43
C ALA A 126 -25.27 31.07 0.15
N CYS A 127 -25.91 30.94 -1.02
CA CYS A 127 -25.26 31.16 -2.31
C CYS A 127 -24.64 32.56 -2.46
N ASN A 128 -25.30 33.60 -1.94
CA ASN A 128 -24.81 34.98 -2.01
C ASN A 128 -23.55 35.22 -1.16
N GLU A 129 -23.39 34.46 -0.07
CA GLU A 129 -22.19 34.50 0.77
C GLU A 129 -21.01 33.87 0.04
N PHE A 130 -21.26 32.74 -0.64
CA PHE A 130 -20.27 32.12 -1.53
C PHE A 130 -19.85 33.06 -2.66
N TYR A 131 -20.79 33.74 -3.34
CA TYR A 131 -20.46 34.66 -4.43
C TYR A 131 -19.51 35.76 -3.95
N GLN A 132 -19.81 36.38 -2.80
CA GLN A 132 -18.95 37.41 -2.21
C GLN A 132 -17.56 36.89 -1.82
N ALA A 133 -17.49 35.67 -1.28
CA ALA A 133 -16.22 35.02 -0.94
C ALA A 133 -15.39 34.67 -2.19
N ALA A 134 -16.04 34.14 -3.24
CA ALA A 134 -15.39 33.83 -4.51
C ALA A 134 -14.86 35.09 -5.21
N ASP A 135 -15.67 36.16 -5.26
CA ASP A 135 -15.29 37.44 -5.88
C ASP A 135 -14.12 38.12 -5.16
N ALA A 136 -14.01 37.95 -3.84
CA ALA A 136 -12.89 38.46 -3.04
C ALA A 136 -11.59 37.66 -3.22
N LEU A 137 -11.68 36.41 -3.66
CA LEU A 137 -10.55 35.49 -3.86
C LEU A 137 -10.03 35.43 -5.31
N SER A 138 -10.89 35.70 -6.30
CA SER A 138 -10.67 35.16 -7.65
C SER A 138 -9.59 35.86 -8.49
N THR A 139 -8.80 35.02 -9.16
CA THR A 139 -8.12 35.31 -10.43
C THR A 139 -8.61 34.30 -11.48
N GLU A 140 -8.33 34.50 -12.77
CA GLU A 140 -8.83 33.57 -13.81
C GLU A 140 -8.29 32.13 -13.69
N ASP A 141 -7.18 31.89 -12.98
CA ASP A 141 -6.48 30.59 -12.90
C ASP A 141 -6.59 29.91 -11.51
N THR A 142 -7.79 29.96 -10.91
CA THR A 142 -8.13 29.32 -9.62
C THR A 142 -8.83 27.96 -9.81
N TRP A 143 -8.49 26.98 -8.96
CA TRP A 143 -9.22 25.72 -8.81
C TRP A 143 -10.19 25.80 -7.63
N TYR A 144 -11.47 25.44 -7.81
CA TYR A 144 -12.47 25.33 -6.74
C TYR A 144 -12.87 23.87 -6.52
N HIS A 145 -12.66 23.36 -5.30
CA HIS A 145 -13.05 22.01 -4.89
C HIS A 145 -14.21 22.07 -3.90
N PHE A 146 -15.33 21.39 -4.20
CA PHE A 146 -16.54 21.42 -3.38
C PHE A 146 -16.83 20.08 -2.70
N GLU A 147 -17.05 20.12 -1.39
CA GLU A 147 -17.72 19.05 -0.65
C GLU A 147 -19.21 19.00 -1.02
N GLY A 148 -19.72 17.84 -1.44
CA GLY A 148 -21.13 17.60 -1.84
C GLY A 148 -22.16 17.66 -0.70
N ARG A 149 -21.90 18.42 0.35
CA ARG A 149 -22.72 18.47 1.57
C ARG A 149 -24.12 19.02 1.34
N ILE A 150 -24.22 20.11 0.57
CA ILE A 150 -25.45 20.89 0.36
C ILE A 150 -25.76 21.04 -1.15
N PRO A 151 -26.11 19.96 -1.87
CA PRO A 151 -26.04 19.90 -3.33
C PRO A 151 -26.76 21.04 -4.05
N ASN A 152 -27.95 21.44 -3.58
CA ASN A 152 -28.71 22.56 -4.17
C ASN A 152 -27.95 23.91 -4.11
N VAL A 153 -27.20 24.17 -3.05
CA VAL A 153 -26.37 25.38 -2.91
C VAL A 153 -25.10 25.21 -3.75
N THR A 154 -24.41 24.07 -3.61
CA THR A 154 -23.20 23.73 -4.37
C THR A 154 -23.41 23.89 -5.88
N LEU A 155 -24.55 23.42 -6.42
CA LEU A 155 -24.92 23.56 -7.83
C LEU A 155 -25.05 25.02 -8.28
N GLN A 156 -25.63 25.90 -7.45
CA GLN A 156 -25.72 27.32 -7.76
C GLN A 156 -24.36 28.01 -7.67
N CYS A 157 -23.51 27.61 -6.72
CA CYS A 157 -22.12 28.06 -6.59
C CYS A 157 -21.29 27.68 -7.84
N ILE A 158 -21.38 26.43 -8.31
CA ILE A 158 -20.71 25.98 -9.54
C ILE A 158 -21.22 26.76 -10.75
N LYS A 159 -22.55 26.89 -10.90
CA LYS A 159 -23.17 27.68 -11.99
C LYS A 159 -22.81 29.17 -11.94
N TYR A 160 -22.51 29.72 -10.76
CA TYR A 160 -21.95 31.05 -10.64
C TYR A 160 -20.52 31.10 -11.19
N LEU A 161 -19.63 30.22 -10.71
CA LEU A 161 -18.24 30.14 -11.19
C LEU A 161 -18.16 29.95 -12.71
N ARG A 162 -18.95 29.04 -13.31
CA ARG A 162 -18.96 28.82 -14.76
C ARG A 162 -19.39 30.05 -15.59
N ARG A 163 -20.14 30.98 -15.01
CA ARG A 163 -20.56 32.24 -15.66
C ARG A 163 -19.57 33.38 -15.44
N SER A 164 -18.97 33.47 -14.25
CA SER A 164 -18.08 34.57 -13.86
C SER A 164 -16.61 34.30 -14.18
N TYR A 165 -16.18 33.04 -14.13
CA TYR A 165 -14.78 32.61 -14.15
C TYR A 165 -14.60 31.40 -15.08
N VAL A 166 -14.70 31.65 -16.39
CA VAL A 166 -14.74 30.62 -17.45
C VAL A 166 -13.53 29.66 -17.44
N ARG A 167 -12.39 30.11 -16.92
CA ARG A 167 -11.14 29.33 -16.82
C ARG A 167 -10.95 28.59 -15.49
N ALA A 168 -11.84 28.78 -14.51
CA ALA A 168 -11.73 28.12 -13.23
C ALA A 168 -11.95 26.61 -13.38
N CYS A 169 -11.01 25.82 -12.86
CA CYS A 169 -11.18 24.37 -12.72
C CYS A 169 -12.11 24.10 -11.53
N ILE A 170 -13.07 23.21 -11.70
CA ILE A 170 -14.05 22.86 -10.67
C ILE A 170 -13.99 21.36 -10.41
N SER A 171 -13.83 20.97 -9.16
CA SER A 171 -13.98 19.59 -8.72
C SER A 171 -15.01 19.42 -7.61
N VAL A 172 -15.63 18.25 -7.52
CA VAL A 172 -16.70 17.96 -6.55
C VAL A 172 -16.48 16.61 -5.87
N GLU A 173 -16.72 16.52 -4.56
CA GLU A 173 -16.66 15.30 -3.76
C GLU A 173 -18.06 14.81 -3.40
N LEU A 174 -18.40 13.58 -3.78
CA LEU A 174 -19.75 13.01 -3.64
C LEU A 174 -19.77 11.97 -2.50
N GLU A 175 -20.12 12.43 -1.29
CA GLU A 175 -19.93 11.65 -0.05
C GLU A 175 -20.86 10.42 0.09
N LYS A 176 -22.16 10.50 -0.26
CA LYS A 176 -23.15 9.42 0.03
C LYS A 176 -24.27 9.34 -1.03
N PRO A 177 -24.46 8.21 -1.75
CA PRO A 177 -25.45 8.10 -2.83
C PRO A 177 -26.91 8.47 -2.48
N PRO A 178 -27.44 8.16 -1.29
CA PRO A 178 -28.82 8.54 -0.93
C PRO A 178 -29.06 10.06 -0.77
N ARG A 179 -28.00 10.89 -0.79
CA ARG A 179 -28.12 12.35 -0.69
C ARG A 179 -28.54 12.92 -2.05
N GLY A 180 -29.85 13.14 -2.22
CA GLY A 180 -30.43 13.68 -3.46
C GLY A 180 -29.80 15.01 -3.91
N GLY A 181 -29.65 15.16 -5.22
CA GLY A 181 -29.05 16.33 -5.87
C GLY A 181 -27.55 16.21 -6.15
N LEU A 182 -26.84 15.20 -5.61
CA LEU A 182 -25.41 14.98 -5.91
C LEU A 182 -25.17 14.69 -7.39
N GLN A 183 -26.08 13.96 -8.04
CA GLN A 183 -26.01 13.62 -9.47
C GLN A 183 -26.05 14.86 -10.38
N GLU A 184 -26.64 15.97 -9.92
CA GLU A 184 -26.71 17.23 -10.67
C GLU A 184 -25.38 18.01 -10.65
N LEU A 185 -24.45 17.66 -9.75
CA LEU A 185 -23.12 18.27 -9.67
C LEU A 185 -22.15 17.68 -10.70
N VAL A 186 -22.29 16.38 -11.00
CA VAL A 186 -21.43 15.62 -11.92
C VAL A 186 -21.23 16.31 -13.28
N PRO A 187 -22.29 16.66 -14.05
CA PRO A 187 -22.12 17.25 -15.39
C PRO A 187 -21.61 18.70 -15.39
N GLU A 188 -21.46 19.34 -14.23
CA GLU A 188 -21.05 20.75 -14.12
C GLU A 188 -19.59 20.89 -13.64
N ALA A 189 -18.94 19.79 -13.22
CA ALA A 189 -17.58 19.72 -12.73
C ALA A 189 -16.59 19.20 -13.79
N ASP A 190 -15.32 19.62 -13.71
CA ASP A 190 -14.23 19.13 -14.58
C ASP A 190 -13.64 17.80 -14.05
N VAL A 191 -13.68 17.62 -12.73
CA VAL A 191 -13.18 16.44 -12.00
C VAL A 191 -14.20 16.03 -10.94
N VAL A 192 -14.56 14.75 -10.90
CA VAL A 192 -15.51 14.22 -9.90
C VAL A 192 -14.81 13.17 -9.05
N PHE A 193 -14.92 13.35 -7.74
CA PHE A 193 -14.44 12.47 -6.69
C PHE A 193 -15.63 11.73 -6.04
N TYR A 194 -15.60 10.41 -5.98
CA TYR A 194 -16.68 9.59 -5.39
C TYR A 194 -16.24 9.00 -4.06
N SER A 195 -17.16 8.77 -3.12
CA SER A 195 -16.82 7.95 -1.94
C SER A 195 -17.00 6.47 -2.22
N LYS A 196 -16.35 5.62 -1.41
CA LYS A 196 -16.49 4.16 -1.40
C LYS A 196 -17.94 3.68 -1.45
N SER A 197 -18.88 4.41 -0.83
CA SER A 197 -20.30 4.04 -0.82
C SER A 197 -21.00 4.17 -2.17
N TRP A 198 -20.42 4.88 -3.15
CA TRP A 198 -20.86 4.84 -4.55
C TRP A 198 -20.30 3.61 -5.29
N ALA A 199 -19.03 3.26 -5.03
CA ALA A 199 -18.37 2.11 -5.65
C ALA A 199 -18.96 0.76 -5.19
N THR A 200 -19.33 0.62 -3.91
CA THR A 200 -19.90 -0.64 -3.37
C THR A 200 -21.40 -0.82 -3.65
N GLY A 201 -21.94 -0.18 -4.69
CA GLY A 201 -23.32 -0.31 -5.15
C GLY A 201 -24.26 0.78 -4.62
N ALA A 202 -24.61 1.73 -5.49
CA ALA A 202 -25.67 2.69 -5.23
C ALA A 202 -27.07 2.07 -5.48
N TYR A 203 -27.95 2.14 -4.48
CA TYR A 203 -29.35 1.71 -4.60
C TYR A 203 -30.23 2.90 -4.99
N ALA A 204 -30.99 2.77 -6.08
CA ALA A 204 -32.08 3.67 -6.42
C ALA A 204 -33.42 3.00 -6.07
N LEU A 205 -34.35 3.77 -5.51
CA LEU A 205 -35.73 3.32 -5.25
C LEU A 205 -36.61 3.82 -6.40
N GLU A 206 -37.20 2.91 -7.19
CA GLU A 206 -38.18 3.30 -8.22
C GLU A 206 -39.50 3.74 -7.57
N PRO A 207 -39.91 5.03 -7.70
CA PRO A 207 -41.09 5.53 -7.00
C PRO A 207 -42.45 4.87 -7.31
N PRO A 208 -42.73 4.32 -8.52
CA PRO A 208 -44.05 3.74 -8.82
C PRO A 208 -44.22 2.27 -8.41
N THR A 209 -43.13 1.53 -8.24
CA THR A 209 -43.12 0.04 -8.20
C THR A 209 -42.69 -0.50 -6.84
N GLY A 210 -41.73 0.15 -6.17
CA GLY A 210 -41.23 -0.27 -4.85
C GLY A 210 -40.29 -1.48 -4.88
N ASP A 211 -39.90 -1.97 -6.06
CA ASP A 211 -38.89 -3.01 -6.23
C ASP A 211 -37.47 -2.42 -6.34
N TYR A 212 -36.48 -3.21 -5.95
CA TYR A 212 -35.06 -2.84 -5.96
C TYR A 212 -34.36 -3.41 -7.19
N SER A 213 -33.73 -2.56 -7.99
CA SER A 213 -32.80 -2.98 -9.06
C SER A 213 -31.58 -2.04 -9.11
N GLY A 214 -30.38 -2.62 -9.15
CA GLY A 214 -29.12 -1.86 -9.07
C GLY A 214 -28.61 -1.42 -10.43
N ASN A 215 -28.02 -0.22 -10.49
CA ASN A 215 -27.24 0.29 -11.62
C ASN A 215 -26.08 1.17 -11.10
N VAL A 216 -24.98 1.19 -11.84
CA VAL A 216 -23.75 1.94 -11.52
C VAL A 216 -23.94 3.46 -11.69
N ALA A 217 -23.08 4.27 -11.07
CA ALA A 217 -23.12 5.72 -11.16
C ALA A 217 -23.06 6.24 -12.60
N TYR A 218 -23.90 7.21 -12.93
CA TYR A 218 -23.92 7.87 -14.24
C TYR A 218 -22.73 8.82 -14.39
N HIS A 219 -21.97 8.66 -15.49
CA HIS A 219 -20.87 9.54 -15.87
C HIS A 219 -21.06 10.03 -17.32
N PRO A 220 -21.02 11.36 -17.58
CA PRO A 220 -21.14 11.90 -18.93
C PRO A 220 -19.83 11.82 -19.75
N GLU A 221 -19.93 11.85 -21.08
CA GLU A 221 -18.75 11.90 -21.95
C GLU A 221 -17.92 13.17 -21.71
N GLY A 222 -16.64 13.00 -21.37
CA GLY A 222 -15.64 14.08 -21.34
C GLY A 222 -15.16 14.53 -19.95
N SER A 223 -15.82 14.14 -18.86
CA SER A 223 -15.28 14.35 -17.50
C SER A 223 -14.18 13.34 -17.15
N ARG A 224 -13.26 13.72 -16.25
CA ARG A 224 -12.30 12.79 -15.66
C ARG A 224 -12.85 12.28 -14.34
N VAL A 225 -13.20 10.99 -14.27
CA VAL A 225 -13.32 10.31 -12.98
C VAL A 225 -11.93 10.26 -12.39
N ILE A 226 -11.75 10.92 -11.25
CA ILE A 226 -10.61 10.67 -10.37
C ILE A 226 -11.26 10.14 -9.12
N ASP A 227 -11.25 8.82 -8.92
CA ASP A 227 -11.69 8.31 -7.63
C ASP A 227 -10.62 8.67 -6.59
N THR A 228 -10.86 9.75 -5.86
CA THR A 228 -10.42 9.75 -4.49
C THR A 228 -11.48 9.00 -3.71
N ILE A 229 -11.20 7.74 -3.41
CA ILE A 229 -11.78 7.10 -2.25
C ILE A 229 -11.18 7.85 -1.00
N GLY A 230 -11.50 9.15 -0.84
CA GLY A 230 -10.75 10.14 -0.03
C GLY A 230 -11.49 10.43 1.27
N ALA A 231 -12.81 10.27 1.20
CA ALA A 231 -13.63 9.69 2.25
C ALA A 231 -13.34 8.18 2.50
N GLY A 232 -12.13 7.67 2.20
CA GLY A 232 -11.60 6.34 2.54
C GLY A 232 -11.29 5.44 1.33
N ASP A 233 -10.03 4.99 1.23
CA ASP A 233 -9.45 3.96 0.34
C ASP A 233 -8.95 4.36 -1.09
N THR A 234 -8.84 5.65 -1.41
CA THR A 234 -7.88 6.18 -2.41
C THR A 234 -6.59 5.58 -1.95
N PHE A 235 -5.67 5.28 -2.86
CA PHE A 235 -4.58 4.42 -2.46
C PHE A 235 -3.51 5.06 -1.55
N ILE A 236 -3.91 6.10 -0.81
CA ILE A 236 -3.57 6.41 0.58
C ILE A 236 -3.89 5.20 1.48
N ALA A 237 -3.09 4.16 1.35
CA ALA A 237 -2.87 3.21 2.43
C ALA A 237 -2.28 4.00 3.63
N VAL A 238 -3.14 4.44 4.56
CA VAL A 238 -2.71 5.05 5.83
C VAL A 238 -2.46 3.91 6.80
N THR A 239 -1.20 3.59 7.01
CA THR A 239 -0.80 2.50 7.89
C THR A 239 -0.30 3.04 9.24
N GLN A 240 -0.21 2.17 10.26
CA GLN A 240 0.18 2.52 11.63
C GLN A 240 1.07 1.41 12.21
N GLY A 241 2.38 1.64 12.26
CA GLY A 241 3.38 0.68 12.75
C GLY A 241 4.83 1.03 12.36
N GLU A 242 5.79 0.36 12.97
CA GLU A 242 7.24 0.63 12.77
C GLU A 242 7.72 0.37 11.33
N ASN A 243 7.03 -0.51 10.58
CA ASN A 243 7.35 -0.88 9.20
C ASN A 243 6.63 -0.03 8.13
N ASP A 244 5.80 0.94 8.50
CA ASP A 244 4.92 1.68 7.56
C ASP A 244 5.69 2.32 6.40
N ARG A 245 6.80 3.00 6.70
CA ARG A 245 7.64 3.65 5.69
C ARG A 245 8.07 2.65 4.62
N VAL A 246 8.66 1.54 5.05
CA VAL A 246 9.23 0.49 4.19
C VAL A 246 8.15 -0.14 3.32
N MET A 247 6.97 -0.38 3.88
CA MET A 247 5.85 -0.95 3.13
C MET A 247 5.33 0.00 2.04
N ILE A 248 5.11 1.28 2.38
CA ILE A 248 4.60 2.29 1.44
C ILE A 248 5.63 2.66 0.36
N GLU A 249 6.89 2.83 0.75
CA GLU A 249 8.02 3.11 -0.15
C GLU A 249 8.30 1.93 -1.08
N GLY A 250 8.34 0.71 -0.51
CA GLY A 250 8.51 -0.53 -1.25
C GLY A 250 7.38 -0.78 -2.24
N GLN A 251 6.12 -0.54 -1.86
CA GLN A 251 4.98 -0.62 -2.78
C GLN A 251 5.07 0.43 -3.89
N PHE A 252 5.35 1.69 -3.56
CA PHE A 252 5.51 2.76 -4.56
C PHE A 252 6.56 2.41 -5.62
N GLU A 253 7.76 2.00 -5.20
CA GLU A 253 8.83 1.62 -6.14
C GLU A 253 8.51 0.32 -6.90
N SER A 254 7.75 -0.59 -6.30
CA SER A 254 7.26 -1.83 -6.94
C SER A 254 6.27 -1.54 -8.07
N ASP A 255 5.19 -0.83 -7.76
CA ASP A 255 4.15 -0.47 -8.72
C ASP A 255 4.75 0.38 -9.86
N LYS A 256 5.70 1.26 -9.54
CA LYS A 256 6.40 2.14 -10.50
C LYS A 256 7.24 1.32 -11.48
N ALA A 257 7.96 0.31 -10.98
CA ALA A 257 8.73 -0.59 -11.82
C ALA A 257 7.83 -1.43 -12.74
N ILE A 258 6.67 -1.91 -12.26
CA ILE A 258 5.73 -2.70 -13.07
C ILE A 258 5.03 -1.82 -14.12
N HIS A 259 4.53 -0.66 -13.70
CA HIS A 259 3.85 0.31 -14.56
C HIS A 259 4.76 0.78 -15.71
N GLN A 260 6.05 0.98 -15.47
CA GLN A 260 7.03 1.33 -16.52
C GLN A 260 7.05 0.33 -17.68
N TYR A 261 6.89 -0.97 -17.41
CA TYR A 261 6.86 -2.00 -18.46
C TYR A 261 5.45 -2.21 -19.04
N THR A 262 4.41 -2.18 -18.21
CA THR A 262 3.04 -2.47 -18.65
C THR A 262 2.04 -1.53 -17.96
N PRO A 263 1.89 -0.27 -18.46
CA PRO A 263 1.01 0.73 -17.84
C PRO A 263 -0.43 0.25 -17.65
N SER A 264 -0.97 -0.53 -18.59
CA SER A 264 -2.34 -1.06 -18.48
C SER A 264 -2.49 -2.20 -17.47
N TYR A 265 -1.41 -2.74 -16.90
CA TYR A 265 -1.44 -3.90 -16.01
C TYR A 265 -1.23 -3.55 -14.52
N CYS A 266 -0.70 -2.38 -14.20
CA CYS A 266 -0.55 -1.90 -12.82
C CYS A 266 -0.97 -0.42 -12.79
N PRO A 267 -1.74 0.05 -11.79
CA PRO A 267 -2.09 1.46 -11.67
C PRO A 267 -0.83 2.37 -11.60
N GLU A 268 -0.88 3.57 -12.17
CA GLU A 268 0.23 4.54 -12.08
C GLU A 268 0.43 5.02 -10.63
N PRO A 269 1.55 4.73 -9.95
CA PRO A 269 1.84 5.33 -8.66
C PRO A 269 2.34 6.77 -8.85
N LEU A 270 1.62 7.73 -8.24
CA LEU A 270 1.83 9.16 -8.43
C LEU A 270 2.87 9.72 -7.46
N THR A 271 2.76 9.38 -6.17
CA THR A 271 3.69 9.81 -5.11
C THR A 271 3.42 9.07 -3.81
N TRP A 272 4.30 9.22 -2.81
CA TRP A 272 4.10 8.73 -1.45
C TRP A 272 4.71 9.70 -0.42
N GLY A 273 4.53 9.43 0.87
CA GLY A 273 5.36 10.01 1.92
C GLY A 273 4.70 10.10 3.30
N LYS A 274 5.36 10.80 4.22
CA LYS A 274 4.96 10.95 5.64
C LYS A 274 3.93 12.07 5.84
N TYR A 275 3.03 11.98 6.82
CA TYR A 275 2.18 13.11 7.23
C TYR A 275 2.94 14.10 8.15
N GLU A 276 2.77 15.41 7.99
CA GLU A 276 3.19 16.37 9.00
C GLU A 276 2.24 16.30 10.21
N SER A 277 2.66 15.65 11.30
CA SER A 277 1.90 15.62 12.56
C SER A 277 2.75 16.06 13.75
N SER A 278 2.20 16.98 14.55
CA SER A 278 2.80 17.46 15.80
C SER A 278 2.38 16.65 17.03
N SER A 279 1.51 15.63 16.88
CA SER A 279 1.14 14.71 17.96
C SER A 279 0.57 13.38 17.44
N GLY A 280 1.25 12.27 17.76
CA GLY A 280 0.85 10.92 17.38
C GLY A 280 2.03 10.10 16.85
N PRO A 281 1.82 8.80 16.55
CA PRO A 281 2.80 8.03 15.78
C PRO A 281 2.91 8.57 14.36
N ASP A 282 4.05 8.31 13.73
CA ASP A 282 4.25 8.53 12.30
C ASP A 282 3.14 7.85 11.48
N ARG A 283 2.83 8.46 10.33
CA ARG A 283 1.92 7.88 9.33
C ARG A 283 2.46 8.17 7.96
N TYR A 284 2.18 7.26 7.04
CA TYR A 284 2.59 7.35 5.65
C TYR A 284 1.36 7.24 4.74
N PHE A 285 1.50 7.70 3.50
CA PHE A 285 0.49 7.57 2.45
C PHE A 285 1.17 7.19 1.14
N LEU A 286 0.44 6.44 0.31
CA LEU A 286 0.68 6.30 -1.13
C LEU A 286 -0.40 7.13 -1.87
N LEU A 287 -0.16 7.48 -3.13
CA LEU A 287 -1.15 8.01 -4.06
C LEU A 287 -0.91 7.33 -5.39
N ALA A 288 -1.95 6.75 -5.98
CA ALA A 288 -1.90 6.04 -7.25
C ALA A 288 -3.17 6.32 -8.08
N GLU A 289 -3.10 6.01 -9.37
CA GLU A 289 -4.25 5.86 -10.26
C GLU A 289 -5.29 4.93 -9.61
N PHE A 290 -6.55 5.31 -9.67
CA PHE A 290 -7.64 4.42 -9.31
C PHE A 290 -8.09 3.59 -10.52
N ARG A 291 -8.43 2.33 -10.27
CA ARG A 291 -9.13 1.47 -11.23
C ARG A 291 -10.29 0.77 -10.57
N GLU A 292 -11.45 0.84 -11.21
CA GLU A 292 -12.65 0.20 -10.69
C GLU A 292 -12.53 -1.32 -10.87
N VAL A 293 -12.69 -2.08 -9.79
CA VAL A 293 -12.59 -3.54 -9.81
C VAL A 293 -13.86 -4.14 -10.42
N GLY A 294 -13.71 -4.74 -11.60
CA GLY A 294 -14.71 -5.59 -12.23
C GLY A 294 -14.65 -7.03 -11.73
N GLN A 295 -14.09 -7.94 -12.53
CA GLN A 295 -13.95 -9.36 -12.16
C GLN A 295 -12.67 -9.60 -11.35
N GLN A 296 -12.81 -10.21 -10.16
CA GLN A 296 -11.68 -10.61 -9.32
C GLN A 296 -11.77 -12.10 -8.92
N PRO A 297 -10.79 -12.96 -9.27
CA PRO A 297 -9.65 -12.70 -10.16
C PRO A 297 -10.06 -12.64 -11.64
N PRO A 298 -9.21 -12.07 -12.52
CA PRO A 298 -9.38 -12.07 -13.97
C PRO A 298 -9.42 -13.46 -14.59
N GLU A 299 -10.04 -13.60 -15.76
CA GLU A 299 -9.97 -14.84 -16.54
C GLU A 299 -8.53 -15.18 -16.98
N PRO A 300 -8.10 -16.47 -16.91
CA PRO A 300 -6.71 -16.87 -17.08
C PRO A 300 -6.02 -16.41 -18.36
N LEU A 301 -6.73 -16.39 -19.50
CA LEU A 301 -6.12 -16.27 -20.83
C LEU A 301 -5.42 -14.91 -21.03
N ARG A 302 -6.11 -13.80 -20.76
CA ARG A 302 -5.55 -12.45 -20.94
C ARG A 302 -4.57 -12.11 -19.82
N PHE A 303 -4.92 -12.44 -18.59
CA PHE A 303 -4.12 -12.15 -17.40
C PHE A 303 -2.73 -12.80 -17.44
N THR A 304 -2.68 -14.11 -17.70
CA THR A 304 -1.39 -14.83 -17.76
C THR A 304 -0.54 -14.46 -18.97
N ALA A 305 -1.14 -13.94 -20.04
CA ALA A 305 -0.41 -13.38 -21.17
C ALA A 305 0.29 -12.06 -20.78
N LEU A 306 -0.39 -11.16 -20.05
CA LEU A 306 0.19 -9.91 -19.54
C LEU A 306 1.29 -10.18 -18.49
N LEU A 307 1.08 -11.13 -17.57
CA LEU A 307 2.10 -11.55 -16.60
C LEU A 307 3.36 -12.10 -17.29
N ALA A 308 3.19 -13.01 -18.25
CA ALA A 308 4.31 -13.57 -19.00
C ALA A 308 5.02 -12.52 -19.87
N ASP A 309 4.31 -11.51 -20.36
CA ASP A 309 4.87 -10.39 -21.10
C ASP A 309 5.69 -9.46 -20.20
N LEU A 310 5.21 -9.13 -18.99
CA LEU A 310 5.98 -8.41 -17.96
C LEU A 310 7.28 -9.16 -17.64
N HIS A 311 7.21 -10.47 -17.38
CA HIS A 311 8.39 -11.29 -17.08
C HIS A 311 9.38 -11.34 -18.27
N LYS A 312 8.89 -11.25 -19.52
CA LYS A 312 9.73 -11.23 -20.72
C LYS A 312 10.34 -9.87 -21.02
N ARG A 313 9.59 -8.77 -20.89
CA ARG A 313 10.03 -7.41 -21.27
C ARG A 313 10.80 -6.67 -20.19
N SER A 314 10.59 -6.99 -18.90
CA SER A 314 11.34 -6.39 -17.79
C SER A 314 12.85 -6.59 -17.91
N VAL A 315 13.68 -5.63 -17.51
CA VAL A 315 15.14 -5.75 -17.52
C VAL A 315 15.66 -5.31 -16.15
N SER A 316 16.41 -6.18 -15.47
CA SER A 316 17.09 -5.80 -14.23
C SER A 316 18.10 -4.69 -14.50
N PRO A 317 18.08 -3.57 -13.73
CA PRO A 317 18.98 -2.44 -13.97
C PRO A 317 20.46 -2.78 -13.75
N THR A 318 20.74 -3.83 -12.96
CA THR A 318 22.09 -4.34 -12.67
C THR A 318 22.44 -5.60 -13.47
N GLY A 319 21.46 -6.20 -14.17
CA GLY A 319 21.56 -7.55 -14.72
C GLY A 319 21.52 -8.67 -13.68
N LYS A 320 21.37 -8.36 -12.38
CA LYS A 320 21.34 -9.29 -11.25
C LYS A 320 19.92 -9.52 -10.72
N PHE A 321 19.74 -10.53 -9.88
CA PHE A 321 18.51 -10.72 -9.09
C PHE A 321 18.55 -9.79 -7.86
N GLY A 322 17.40 -9.26 -7.45
CA GLY A 322 17.34 -8.25 -6.38
C GLY A 322 16.42 -7.06 -6.66
N PHE A 323 16.51 -6.03 -5.83
CA PHE A 323 15.84 -4.74 -5.97
C PHE A 323 16.68 -3.62 -5.33
N HIS A 324 16.30 -2.36 -5.55
CA HIS A 324 17.02 -1.18 -5.05
C HIS A 324 16.47 -0.62 -3.73
N THR A 325 15.52 -1.33 -3.12
CA THR A 325 14.92 -1.01 -1.82
C THR A 325 14.26 -2.25 -1.24
N THR A 326 13.96 -2.23 0.06
CA THR A 326 13.25 -3.31 0.74
C THR A 326 11.76 -3.21 0.41
N THR A 327 11.20 -4.27 -0.18
CA THR A 327 9.74 -4.40 -0.39
C THR A 327 9.09 -5.21 0.73
N CYS A 328 7.75 -5.29 0.74
CA CYS A 328 6.98 -6.02 1.75
C CYS A 328 6.03 -7.04 1.12
N HIS A 329 5.70 -8.10 1.85
CA HIS A 329 4.60 -9.03 1.55
C HIS A 329 3.62 -8.97 2.72
N GLY A 330 2.47 -8.33 2.52
CA GLY A 330 1.69 -7.79 3.64
C GLY A 330 2.55 -6.79 4.43
N ASN A 331 2.53 -6.86 5.76
CA ASN A 331 3.39 -6.05 6.63
C ASN A 331 4.74 -6.71 6.99
N SER A 332 5.08 -7.84 6.35
CA SER A 332 6.38 -8.51 6.49
C SER A 332 7.37 -7.97 5.47
N GLN A 333 8.53 -7.51 5.90
CA GLN A 333 9.61 -7.11 4.99
C GLN A 333 10.10 -8.30 4.15
N GLN A 334 10.60 -8.01 2.96
CA GLN A 334 11.22 -8.95 2.03
C GLN A 334 12.72 -8.64 1.91
N LEU A 335 13.59 -9.63 2.12
CA LEU A 335 15.03 -9.48 1.80
C LEU A 335 15.19 -9.27 0.28
N THR A 336 15.27 -8.02 -0.14
CA THR A 336 15.19 -7.59 -1.55
C THR A 336 16.16 -6.45 -1.87
N ASP A 337 16.56 -5.64 -0.89
CA ASP A 337 17.57 -4.58 -1.02
C ASP A 337 19.00 -5.14 -1.05
N CYS A 338 19.28 -5.96 -2.07
CA CYS A 338 20.57 -6.55 -2.36
C CYS A 338 20.61 -7.02 -3.81
N TRP A 339 21.81 -7.30 -4.34
CA TRP A 339 21.97 -7.73 -5.73
C TRP A 339 22.87 -8.97 -5.86
N GLU A 340 22.33 -10.03 -6.42
CA GLU A 340 22.95 -11.36 -6.49
C GLU A 340 22.96 -11.89 -7.93
N GLU A 341 24.09 -12.45 -8.37
CA GLU A 341 24.20 -13.08 -9.70
C GLU A 341 23.56 -14.47 -9.73
N SER A 342 23.50 -15.13 -8.57
CA SER A 342 22.91 -16.47 -8.42
C SER A 342 21.54 -16.40 -7.76
N TRP A 343 20.53 -16.87 -8.47
CA TRP A 343 19.17 -17.05 -7.95
C TRP A 343 19.14 -18.09 -6.81
N GLU A 344 20.00 -19.11 -6.85
CA GLU A 344 20.18 -20.06 -5.74
C GLU A 344 20.58 -19.33 -4.45
N VAL A 345 21.53 -18.39 -4.54
CA VAL A 345 22.03 -17.63 -3.39
C VAL A 345 20.98 -16.67 -2.86
N LEU A 346 20.37 -15.84 -3.73
CA LEU A 346 19.33 -14.90 -3.29
C LEU A 346 18.13 -15.63 -2.68
N TYR A 347 17.65 -16.69 -3.33
CA TYR A 347 16.50 -17.43 -2.83
C TYR A 347 16.81 -18.15 -1.51
N ARG A 348 18.04 -18.67 -1.32
CA ARG A 348 18.47 -19.21 -0.02
C ARG A 348 18.42 -18.14 1.06
N LYS A 349 18.99 -16.95 0.81
CA LYS A 349 18.95 -15.81 1.75
C LYS A 349 17.50 -15.40 2.09
N GLN A 350 16.63 -15.27 1.08
CA GLN A 350 15.21 -14.94 1.24
C GLN A 350 14.42 -15.98 2.03
N LEU A 351 14.64 -17.28 1.78
CA LEU A 351 13.93 -18.36 2.47
C LEU A 351 14.42 -18.53 3.92
N ALA A 352 15.73 -18.39 4.16
CA ALA A 352 16.30 -18.41 5.51
C ALA A 352 15.75 -17.26 6.37
N PHE A 353 15.62 -16.06 5.79
CA PHE A 353 15.05 -14.88 6.45
C PHE A 353 13.62 -15.13 6.96
N VAL A 354 12.73 -15.70 6.14
CA VAL A 354 11.35 -15.98 6.58
C VAL A 354 11.25 -17.15 7.57
N PHE A 355 12.14 -18.15 7.50
CA PHE A 355 12.21 -19.19 8.53
C PHE A 355 12.71 -18.67 9.88
N GLN A 356 13.67 -17.73 9.90
CA GLN A 356 14.10 -17.09 11.14
C GLN A 356 12.95 -16.30 11.78
N ILE A 357 12.18 -15.53 11.00
CA ILE A 357 10.99 -14.81 11.50
C ILE A 357 9.93 -15.77 12.07
N ASP A 358 9.70 -16.93 11.43
CA ASP A 358 8.79 -17.95 11.95
C ASP A 358 9.29 -18.58 13.27
N HIS A 359 10.58 -18.91 13.36
CA HIS A 359 11.20 -19.44 14.57
C HIS A 359 11.16 -18.43 15.73
N ASP A 360 11.50 -17.16 15.49
CA ASP A 360 11.49 -16.09 16.50
C ASP A 360 10.07 -15.83 17.06
N ARG A 361 9.03 -16.06 16.26
CA ARG A 361 7.62 -15.90 16.65
C ARG A 361 7.03 -17.16 17.28
N GLN A 362 7.48 -18.34 16.85
CA GLN A 362 6.92 -19.65 17.25
C GLN A 362 8.05 -20.70 17.40
N PRO A 363 8.87 -20.61 18.45
CA PRO A 363 9.96 -21.55 18.71
C PRO A 363 9.43 -22.95 19.09
N ASP A 364 10.35 -23.84 19.46
CA ASP A 364 10.09 -25.17 20.04
C ASP A 364 9.44 -26.21 19.10
N TRP A 365 9.82 -26.22 17.81
CA TRP A 365 9.46 -27.32 16.90
C TRP A 365 10.70 -27.94 16.18
N PRO A 366 11.49 -28.78 16.87
CA PRO A 366 12.76 -29.30 16.34
C PRO A 366 12.64 -30.13 15.07
N GLU A 367 11.50 -30.79 14.85
CA GLU A 367 11.25 -31.54 13.61
C GLU A 367 11.05 -30.60 12.42
N TYR A 368 10.28 -29.52 12.60
CA TYR A 368 10.12 -28.47 11.58
C TYR A 368 11.45 -27.80 11.27
N GLU A 369 12.22 -27.43 12.29
CA GLU A 369 13.55 -26.81 12.14
C GLU A 369 14.51 -27.70 11.35
N TYR A 370 14.54 -29.00 11.63
CA TYR A 370 15.33 -29.97 10.88
C TYR A 370 14.96 -29.99 9.39
N TYR A 371 13.67 -30.11 9.04
CA TYR A 371 13.25 -30.13 7.65
C TYR A 371 13.45 -28.77 6.95
N ALA A 372 13.25 -27.64 7.65
CA ALA A 372 13.52 -26.30 7.13
C ALA A 372 15.01 -26.10 6.81
N GLN A 373 15.92 -26.51 7.70
CA GLN A 373 17.36 -26.51 7.47
C GLN A 373 17.73 -27.41 6.27
N LEU A 374 17.19 -28.63 6.22
CA LEU A 374 17.43 -29.57 5.13
C LEU A 374 16.95 -29.02 3.76
N VAL A 375 15.87 -28.23 3.73
CA VAL A 375 15.44 -27.50 2.53
C VAL A 375 16.47 -26.44 2.11
N LEU A 376 16.97 -25.62 3.03
CA LEU A 376 17.96 -24.56 2.73
C LEU A 376 19.28 -25.13 2.21
N GLU A 377 19.75 -26.23 2.80
CA GLU A 377 21.03 -26.87 2.48
C GLU A 377 20.95 -27.75 1.23
N LYS A 378 19.88 -28.54 1.08
CA LYS A 378 19.79 -29.56 0.01
C LYS A 378 18.80 -29.19 -1.07
N SER A 379 17.54 -28.92 -0.72
CA SER A 379 16.47 -28.71 -1.71
C SER A 379 16.69 -27.47 -2.58
N VAL A 380 17.16 -26.36 -1.98
CA VAL A 380 17.49 -25.13 -2.71
C VAL A 380 18.62 -25.38 -3.70
N GLU A 381 19.73 -26.00 -3.28
CA GLU A 381 20.85 -26.35 -4.16
C GLU A 381 20.38 -27.29 -5.29
N LYS A 382 19.70 -28.38 -4.93
CA LYS A 382 19.29 -29.44 -5.85
C LYS A 382 18.36 -28.93 -6.96
N LEU A 383 17.48 -27.99 -6.65
CA LEU A 383 16.44 -27.51 -7.56
C LEU A 383 16.80 -26.19 -8.26
N LEU A 384 17.62 -25.32 -7.66
CA LEU A 384 17.91 -23.99 -8.21
C LEU A 384 19.28 -23.90 -8.89
N ARG A 385 20.31 -24.62 -8.43
CA ARG A 385 21.62 -24.63 -9.10
C ARG A 385 21.53 -25.06 -10.58
N PRO A 386 20.71 -26.06 -10.97
CA PRO A 386 20.55 -26.44 -12.37
C PRO A 386 20.19 -25.26 -13.29
N LEU A 387 19.36 -24.32 -12.85
CA LEU A 387 18.87 -23.19 -13.66
C LEU A 387 20.00 -22.30 -14.23
N GLN A 388 21.16 -22.27 -13.57
CA GLN A 388 22.34 -21.46 -13.96
C GLN A 388 23.61 -22.31 -14.13
N SER A 389 23.49 -23.64 -14.24
CA SER A 389 24.62 -24.56 -14.43
C SER A 389 24.53 -25.32 -15.75
N GLU A 390 25.61 -26.02 -16.12
CA GLU A 390 25.67 -26.86 -17.33
C GLU A 390 25.39 -26.06 -18.63
N GLY A 391 25.71 -24.76 -18.63
CA GLY A 391 25.49 -23.85 -19.75
C GLY A 391 24.07 -23.25 -19.81
N ARG A 392 23.18 -23.61 -18.89
CA ARG A 392 21.86 -22.94 -18.73
C ARG A 392 22.04 -21.58 -18.07
N THR A 393 21.12 -20.68 -18.39
CA THR A 393 20.98 -19.38 -17.74
C THR A 393 19.50 -19.07 -17.58
N ILE A 394 19.16 -18.37 -16.50
CA ILE A 394 17.85 -17.77 -16.30
C ILE A 394 18.01 -16.25 -16.21
N LYS A 395 16.98 -15.55 -16.68
CA LYS A 395 16.92 -14.09 -16.69
C LYS A 395 16.31 -13.58 -15.37
N PRO A 396 16.90 -12.60 -14.68
CA PRO A 396 16.21 -11.82 -13.67
C PRO A 396 15.07 -11.03 -14.31
N CYS A 397 13.83 -11.38 -14.00
CA CYS A 397 12.64 -10.70 -14.47
C CYS A 397 11.89 -10.07 -13.30
N LEU A 398 11.26 -8.92 -13.55
CA LEU A 398 10.45 -8.25 -12.54
C LEU A 398 9.21 -9.10 -12.23
N VAL A 399 9.10 -9.56 -11.00
CA VAL A 399 7.91 -10.23 -10.44
C VAL A 399 7.14 -9.22 -9.59
N HIS A 400 5.82 -9.40 -9.46
CA HIS A 400 4.96 -8.73 -8.48
C HIS A 400 5.29 -9.15 -7.05
N GLY A 401 5.76 -10.38 -6.85
CA GLY A 401 6.26 -10.87 -5.55
C GLY A 401 5.18 -11.10 -4.48
N GLY A 402 3.92 -11.14 -4.90
CA GLY A 402 2.75 -11.22 -4.03
C GLY A 402 1.47 -11.57 -4.78
N LEU A 403 1.56 -12.21 -5.93
CA LEU A 403 0.42 -12.33 -6.86
C LEU A 403 -0.56 -13.44 -6.44
N TRP A 404 -1.59 -13.10 -5.69
CA TRP A 404 -2.71 -13.97 -5.31
C TRP A 404 -4.06 -13.33 -5.71
N ASP A 405 -5.19 -14.03 -5.55
CA ASP A 405 -6.45 -13.57 -6.14
C ASP A 405 -7.04 -12.31 -5.49
N GLY A 406 -6.59 -11.96 -4.28
CA GLY A 406 -6.85 -10.66 -3.65
C GLY A 406 -6.15 -9.47 -4.30
N ASN A 407 -5.07 -9.70 -5.07
CA ASN A 407 -4.22 -8.68 -5.70
C ASN A 407 -4.35 -8.65 -7.24
N THR A 408 -5.45 -9.20 -7.78
CA THR A 408 -5.70 -9.29 -9.22
C THR A 408 -7.15 -8.95 -9.53
N ALA A 409 -7.40 -8.07 -10.49
CA ALA A 409 -8.74 -7.69 -10.93
C ALA A 409 -8.77 -7.38 -12.43
N THR A 410 -9.94 -7.38 -13.06
CA THR A 410 -10.12 -6.65 -14.32
C THR A 410 -10.55 -5.24 -14.00
N ASP A 411 -10.10 -4.28 -14.79
CA ASP A 411 -10.67 -2.93 -14.80
C ASP A 411 -12.12 -2.99 -15.31
N MET A 412 -13.03 -2.28 -14.66
CA MET A 412 -14.47 -2.38 -14.91
C MET A 412 -14.89 -1.75 -16.25
N GLU A 413 -14.22 -0.68 -16.69
CA GLU A 413 -14.53 0.01 -17.95
C GLU A 413 -13.96 -0.76 -19.16
N SER A 414 -12.66 -1.10 -19.11
CA SER A 414 -11.95 -1.72 -20.22
C SER A 414 -12.03 -3.24 -20.26
N GLY A 415 -12.30 -3.89 -19.12
CA GLY A 415 -12.23 -5.35 -18.96
C GLY A 415 -10.80 -5.91 -18.98
N GLU A 416 -9.76 -5.08 -19.03
CA GLU A 416 -8.37 -5.54 -19.06
C GLU A 416 -7.89 -5.95 -17.65
N PRO A 417 -7.14 -7.07 -17.51
CA PRO A 417 -6.56 -7.48 -16.23
C PRO A 417 -5.50 -6.51 -15.73
N PHE A 418 -5.53 -6.20 -14.43
CA PHE A 418 -4.50 -5.47 -13.70
C PHE A 418 -4.20 -6.11 -12.32
N VAL A 419 -3.12 -5.63 -11.71
CA VAL A 419 -2.58 -6.07 -10.41
C VAL A 419 -2.29 -4.87 -9.51
N PHE A 420 -2.27 -5.10 -8.20
CA PHE A 420 -2.09 -4.07 -7.17
C PHE A 420 -1.53 -4.69 -5.87
N ASP A 421 -1.05 -3.86 -4.96
CA ASP A 421 -0.35 -4.27 -3.73
C ASP A 421 0.89 -5.12 -4.05
N SER A 422 1.75 -4.56 -4.90
CA SER A 422 2.99 -5.18 -5.36
C SER A 422 4.11 -5.11 -4.30
N GLY A 423 4.87 -6.20 -4.20
CA GLY A 423 6.11 -6.28 -3.44
C GLY A 423 7.21 -6.83 -4.35
N ALA A 424 7.56 -6.03 -5.35
CA ALA A 424 8.25 -6.47 -6.55
C ALA A 424 9.77 -6.57 -6.37
N PHE A 425 10.39 -7.44 -7.16
CA PHE A 425 11.84 -7.53 -7.30
C PHE A 425 12.21 -8.30 -8.58
N TYR A 426 13.50 -8.36 -8.93
CA TYR A 426 13.99 -9.17 -10.04
C TYR A 426 14.30 -10.60 -9.57
N ALA A 427 13.52 -11.56 -10.05
CA ALA A 427 13.52 -12.96 -9.64
C ALA A 427 13.58 -13.93 -10.84
N HIS A 428 13.61 -15.23 -10.57
CA HIS A 428 13.24 -16.25 -11.57
C HIS A 428 11.72 -16.21 -11.82
N ASN A 429 11.28 -16.25 -13.08
CA ASN A 429 9.87 -16.09 -13.48
C ASN A 429 8.90 -17.15 -12.89
N GLU A 430 9.41 -18.31 -12.48
CA GLU A 430 8.61 -19.36 -11.84
C GLU A 430 8.26 -19.04 -10.37
N TYR A 431 9.02 -18.17 -9.71
CA TYR A 431 8.82 -17.81 -8.30
C TYR A 431 7.42 -17.26 -8.02
N GLU A 432 6.90 -16.40 -8.90
CA GLU A 432 5.55 -15.82 -8.78
C GLU A 432 4.46 -16.89 -8.64
N LEU A 433 4.62 -18.03 -9.32
CA LEU A 433 3.64 -19.11 -9.34
C LEU A 433 3.64 -19.92 -8.03
N GLY A 434 4.64 -19.75 -7.16
CA GLY A 434 4.66 -20.35 -5.82
C GLY A 434 3.43 -19.94 -5.00
N ASN A 435 3.00 -18.69 -5.11
CA ASN A 435 1.81 -18.16 -4.41
C ASN A 435 0.49 -18.78 -4.94
N TRP A 436 0.53 -19.47 -6.08
CA TRP A 436 -0.60 -20.21 -6.66
C TRP A 436 -0.59 -21.70 -6.27
N ARG A 437 0.24 -22.12 -5.31
CA ARG A 437 0.11 -23.45 -4.68
C ARG A 437 -0.55 -23.41 -3.33
N THR A 438 -0.66 -22.23 -2.70
CA THR A 438 -1.35 -22.05 -1.43
C THR A 438 -2.79 -22.58 -1.53
N PRO A 439 -3.21 -23.52 -0.66
CA PRO A 439 -4.56 -24.06 -0.69
C PRO A 439 -5.61 -22.97 -0.44
N GLY A 440 -6.66 -22.94 -1.26
CA GLY A 440 -7.77 -21.98 -1.14
C GLY A 440 -7.69 -20.78 -2.08
N HIS A 441 -6.50 -20.40 -2.57
CA HIS A 441 -6.38 -19.35 -3.59
C HIS A 441 -7.06 -19.78 -4.91
N ARG A 442 -7.77 -18.86 -5.57
CA ARG A 442 -8.49 -19.13 -6.81
C ARG A 442 -7.56 -19.26 -8.02
N LEU A 443 -6.39 -18.61 -7.96
CA LEU A 443 -5.31 -18.74 -8.95
C LEU A 443 -4.66 -20.13 -8.96
N SER A 444 -4.80 -20.93 -7.89
CA SER A 444 -4.34 -22.32 -7.81
C SER A 444 -5.06 -23.28 -8.78
N GLY A 445 -6.07 -22.78 -9.51
CA GLY A 445 -6.71 -23.50 -10.61
C GLY A 445 -5.72 -23.84 -11.73
N LYS A 446 -5.68 -25.12 -12.14
CA LYS A 446 -4.81 -25.64 -13.21
C LYS A 446 -4.95 -24.91 -14.57
N SER A 447 -6.02 -24.15 -14.76
CA SER A 447 -6.22 -23.26 -15.91
C SER A 447 -5.19 -22.12 -15.96
N TYR A 448 -4.88 -21.47 -14.83
CA TYR A 448 -3.92 -20.38 -14.76
C TYR A 448 -2.49 -20.85 -15.05
N ILE A 449 -2.00 -21.86 -14.33
CA ILE A 449 -0.68 -22.47 -14.59
C ILE A 449 -0.55 -22.94 -16.05
N ARG A 450 -1.57 -23.63 -16.59
CA ARG A 450 -1.57 -24.06 -18.00
C ARG A 450 -1.58 -22.88 -18.97
N SER A 451 -2.27 -21.79 -18.65
CA SER A 451 -2.32 -20.62 -19.51
C SER A 451 -0.98 -19.89 -19.51
N TYR A 452 -0.40 -19.62 -18.34
CA TYR A 452 0.93 -19.04 -18.22
C TYR A 452 2.00 -19.88 -18.94
N LYS A 453 2.01 -21.22 -18.77
CA LYS A 453 2.95 -22.11 -19.45
C LYS A 453 2.87 -22.10 -20.99
N LYS A 454 1.78 -21.62 -21.60
CA LYS A 454 1.73 -21.38 -23.06
C LYS A 454 2.52 -20.15 -23.49
N HIS A 455 2.65 -19.17 -22.61
CA HIS A 455 3.34 -17.92 -22.87
C HIS A 455 4.80 -17.98 -22.38
N PHE A 456 5.06 -18.55 -21.21
CA PHE A 456 6.40 -18.77 -20.66
C PHE A 456 6.55 -20.26 -20.25
N PRO A 457 7.25 -21.10 -21.05
CA PRO A 457 7.48 -22.51 -20.75
C PRO A 457 8.21 -22.76 -19.42
N ALA A 458 8.36 -24.03 -19.05
CA ALA A 458 9.17 -24.38 -17.88
C ALA A 458 10.66 -24.11 -18.14
N SER A 459 11.38 -23.69 -17.11
CA SER A 459 12.84 -23.64 -17.16
C SER A 459 13.41 -25.06 -17.06
N GLU A 460 14.51 -25.32 -17.75
CA GLU A 460 15.19 -26.62 -17.71
C GLU A 460 15.96 -26.82 -16.39
N PRO A 461 15.89 -28.00 -15.73
CA PRO A 461 15.16 -29.22 -16.14
C PRO A 461 13.64 -29.06 -15.98
N GLU A 462 12.85 -29.38 -17.01
CA GLU A 462 11.39 -29.28 -16.92
C GLU A 462 10.78 -30.23 -15.86
N GLU A 463 11.40 -31.37 -15.58
CA GLU A 463 10.95 -32.35 -14.59
C GLU A 463 10.95 -31.80 -13.16
N ASP A 464 11.87 -30.88 -12.85
CA ASP A 464 12.00 -30.24 -11.54
C ASP A 464 10.95 -29.14 -11.32
N TRP A 465 10.15 -28.77 -12.33
CA TRP A 465 9.15 -27.69 -12.26
C TRP A 465 8.24 -27.77 -11.03
N ASP A 466 7.63 -28.92 -10.76
CA ASP A 466 6.65 -29.03 -9.66
C ASP A 466 7.34 -28.91 -8.29
N SER A 467 8.56 -29.44 -8.17
CA SER A 467 9.38 -29.33 -6.97
C SER A 467 9.92 -27.91 -6.76
N ARG A 468 10.31 -27.20 -7.83
CA ARG A 468 10.66 -25.76 -7.77
C ARG A 468 9.47 -24.92 -7.35
N ASN A 469 8.29 -25.18 -7.90
CA ASN A 469 7.07 -24.46 -7.54
C ASN A 469 6.66 -24.75 -6.08
N LEU A 470 6.84 -25.99 -5.58
CA LEU A 470 6.69 -26.34 -4.15
C LEU A 470 7.72 -25.61 -3.27
N LEU A 471 8.98 -25.54 -3.69
CA LEU A 471 10.02 -24.78 -3.01
C LEU A 471 9.66 -23.29 -2.93
N TYR A 472 9.16 -22.68 -4.02
CA TYR A 472 8.74 -21.27 -4.06
C TYR A 472 7.49 -21.00 -3.21
N SER A 473 6.56 -21.96 -3.09
CA SER A 473 5.36 -21.78 -2.26
C SER A 473 5.67 -21.70 -0.76
N LEU A 474 6.77 -22.32 -0.29
CA LEU A 474 7.18 -22.23 1.12
C LEU A 474 7.31 -20.79 1.59
N ARG A 475 7.92 -19.91 0.78
CA ARG A 475 8.17 -18.51 1.16
C ARG A 475 6.87 -17.74 1.43
N PHE A 476 5.85 -17.94 0.60
CA PHE A 476 4.52 -17.37 0.77
C PHE A 476 3.78 -18.02 1.94
N ASN A 477 3.77 -19.36 2.02
CA ASN A 477 3.03 -20.11 3.04
C ASN A 477 3.60 -19.88 4.46
N VAL A 478 4.93 -19.80 4.63
CA VAL A 478 5.59 -19.43 5.91
C VAL A 478 5.20 -18.00 6.31
N THR A 479 5.24 -17.06 5.37
CA THR A 479 4.81 -15.68 5.63
C THR A 479 3.34 -15.64 6.06
N SER A 480 2.44 -16.34 5.36
CA SER A 480 1.03 -16.45 5.74
C SER A 480 0.85 -17.06 7.14
N ALA A 481 1.67 -18.02 7.56
CA ALA A 481 1.59 -18.67 8.86
C ALA A 481 1.82 -17.71 10.03
N TYR A 482 2.75 -16.76 9.91
CA TYR A 482 2.98 -15.75 10.95
C TYR A 482 2.21 -14.44 10.75
N LEU A 483 1.60 -14.21 9.58
CA LEU A 483 0.71 -13.07 9.32
C LEU A 483 -0.76 -13.34 9.69
N VAL A 484 -1.17 -14.62 9.75
CA VAL A 484 -2.55 -15.02 10.11
C VAL A 484 -2.53 -15.89 11.37
N PRO A 485 -2.51 -15.28 12.57
CA PRO A 485 -2.49 -16.02 13.83
C PRO A 485 -3.68 -16.99 13.97
N GLY A 486 -3.40 -18.21 14.43
CA GLY A 486 -4.42 -19.26 14.58
C GLY A 486 -4.88 -19.93 13.28
N SER A 487 -4.24 -19.63 12.15
CA SER A 487 -4.37 -20.42 10.92
C SER A 487 -3.62 -21.76 11.03
N ASN A 488 -3.92 -22.69 10.14
CA ASN A 488 -3.21 -23.97 9.99
C ASN A 488 -2.09 -23.93 8.94
N TYR A 489 -1.63 -22.74 8.54
CA TYR A 489 -0.61 -22.61 7.49
C TYR A 489 0.73 -23.22 7.91
N ARG A 490 1.10 -23.15 9.19
CA ARG A 490 2.40 -23.67 9.68
C ARG A 490 2.47 -25.20 9.58
N GLU A 491 1.39 -25.89 9.90
CA GLU A 491 1.25 -27.33 9.74
C GLU A 491 1.23 -27.74 8.26
N ASN A 492 0.60 -26.94 7.39
CA ASN A 492 0.64 -27.18 5.95
C ASN A 492 2.07 -27.00 5.39
N VAL A 493 2.80 -25.97 5.83
CA VAL A 493 4.23 -25.78 5.52
C VAL A 493 5.05 -26.97 5.99
N PHE A 494 4.77 -27.52 7.17
CA PHE A 494 5.48 -28.70 7.67
C PHE A 494 5.29 -29.93 6.79
N GLU A 495 4.08 -30.17 6.26
CA GLU A 495 3.87 -31.22 5.26
C GLU A 495 4.57 -30.93 3.91
N ASP A 496 4.51 -29.67 3.44
CA ASP A 496 5.22 -29.22 2.23
C ASP A 496 6.74 -29.40 2.34
N LEU A 497 7.34 -29.08 3.50
CA LEU A 497 8.75 -29.27 3.82
C LEU A 497 9.16 -30.75 3.73
N LYS A 498 8.39 -31.64 4.38
CA LYS A 498 8.63 -33.08 4.36
C LYS A 498 8.51 -33.67 2.95
N GLU A 499 7.47 -33.28 2.21
CA GLU A 499 7.26 -33.71 0.82
C GLU A 499 8.39 -33.24 -0.09
N LEU A 500 8.84 -31.99 0.06
CA LEU A 500 9.95 -31.46 -0.72
C LEU A 500 11.25 -32.22 -0.45
N CYS A 501 11.61 -32.43 0.81
CA CYS A 501 12.82 -33.18 1.18
C CYS A 501 12.77 -34.65 0.73
N ARG A 502 11.61 -35.31 0.75
CA ARG A 502 11.48 -36.67 0.18
C ARG A 502 11.74 -36.74 -1.32
N ARG A 503 11.53 -35.64 -2.06
CA ARG A 503 11.81 -35.54 -3.51
C ARG A 503 13.27 -35.21 -3.82
N THR A 504 13.94 -34.44 -2.96
CA THR A 504 15.26 -33.84 -3.24
C THR A 504 16.42 -34.50 -2.49
N CYS A 505 16.18 -34.98 -1.27
CA CYS A 505 17.16 -35.56 -0.33
C CYS A 505 16.55 -36.76 0.46
N PRO A 506 16.06 -37.81 -0.23
CA PRO A 506 15.39 -38.94 0.41
C PRO A 506 16.29 -39.74 1.36
N ASP A 507 17.60 -39.76 1.13
CA ASP A 507 18.55 -40.49 1.98
C ASP A 507 18.72 -39.81 3.34
N GLU A 508 18.85 -38.49 3.39
CA GLU A 508 18.87 -37.71 4.64
C GLU A 508 17.55 -37.85 5.42
N VAL A 509 16.40 -37.82 4.73
CA VAL A 509 15.09 -38.03 5.36
C VAL A 509 14.99 -39.44 5.97
N ALA A 510 15.39 -40.48 5.22
CA ALA A 510 15.38 -41.85 5.71
C ALA A 510 16.33 -42.08 6.90
N GLU A 511 17.47 -41.38 6.94
CA GLU A 511 18.34 -41.40 8.11
C GLU A 511 17.69 -40.72 9.33
N TYR A 512 17.06 -39.56 9.13
CA TYR A 512 16.38 -38.84 10.20
C TYR A 512 15.18 -39.62 10.77
N GLU A 513 14.27 -40.10 9.93
CA GLU A 513 13.10 -40.88 10.36
C GLU A 513 13.54 -42.12 11.18
N LYS A 514 14.62 -42.78 10.77
CA LYS A 514 15.24 -43.90 11.50
C LYS A 514 15.87 -43.49 12.84
N ARG A 515 16.49 -42.32 12.94
CA ARG A 515 17.01 -41.77 14.22
C ARG A 515 15.86 -41.49 15.19
N ILE A 516 14.77 -40.86 14.72
CA ILE A 516 13.57 -40.57 15.53
C ILE A 516 12.87 -41.85 15.99
N GLU A 517 12.77 -42.87 15.15
CA GLU A 517 12.22 -44.17 15.56
C GLU A 517 13.07 -44.83 16.66
N GLN A 518 14.40 -44.77 16.56
CA GLN A 518 15.31 -45.26 17.60
C GLN A 518 15.25 -44.46 18.91
N GLN A 519 14.94 -43.16 18.86
CA GLN A 519 14.67 -42.35 20.04
C GLN A 519 13.35 -42.75 20.72
N LYS A 520 12.29 -42.99 19.96
CA LYS A 520 11.00 -43.50 20.49
C LYS A 520 11.15 -44.89 21.13
N ASP A 521 12.06 -45.71 20.60
CA ASP A 521 12.49 -47.00 21.16
C ASP A 521 13.48 -46.89 22.35
N GLY A 522 13.82 -45.67 22.79
CA GLY A 522 14.65 -45.41 23.98
C GLY A 522 16.14 -45.71 23.83
N ARG A 523 16.70 -45.63 22.61
CA ARG A 523 18.08 -46.10 22.32
C ARG A 523 19.17 -45.02 22.25
N VAL A 524 18.82 -43.72 22.13
CA VAL A 524 19.78 -42.60 21.98
C VAL A 524 19.20 -41.31 22.57
N GLU A 525 20.01 -40.50 23.27
CA GLU A 525 19.74 -39.07 23.59
C GLU A 525 20.57 -38.16 22.66
N LEU A 526 20.06 -36.99 22.28
CA LEU A 526 20.82 -36.00 21.49
C LEU A 526 20.51 -34.54 21.86
N ALA A 527 21.44 -33.67 21.51
CA ALA A 527 21.57 -32.29 22.00
C ALA A 527 20.59 -31.27 21.38
N GLN A 528 20.45 -30.12 22.05
CA GLN A 528 19.63 -28.99 21.62
C GLN A 528 20.19 -28.35 20.33
N GLY A 529 19.29 -27.93 19.43
CA GLY A 529 19.65 -27.27 18.18
C GLY A 529 20.13 -25.83 18.39
N SER A 530 21.10 -25.41 17.58
CA SER A 530 21.44 -24.00 17.39
C SER A 530 20.53 -23.40 16.32
N GLY A 531 19.87 -22.26 16.60
CA GLY A 531 19.02 -21.56 15.63
C GLY A 531 19.77 -21.06 14.39
N PHE A 532 19.05 -20.57 13.38
CA PHE A 532 19.56 -20.30 12.02
C PHE A 532 20.55 -19.11 11.88
N GLY A 533 21.13 -18.62 12.98
CA GLY A 533 21.92 -17.37 13.05
C GLY A 533 23.29 -17.34 12.32
N GLY A 534 23.62 -18.36 11.51
CA GLY A 534 24.91 -18.48 10.83
C GLY A 534 25.03 -17.75 9.48
N LEU A 535 24.02 -16.97 9.06
CA LEU A 535 23.92 -16.38 7.71
C LEU A 535 23.68 -14.87 7.69
N ARG A 536 23.94 -14.17 8.80
CA ARG A 536 23.79 -12.72 8.93
C ARG A 536 25.12 -12.02 8.65
N GLU A 537 25.39 -11.73 7.38
CA GLU A 537 26.26 -10.61 7.03
C GLU A 537 25.44 -9.33 7.24
N GLU A 538 25.85 -8.47 8.17
CA GLU A 538 25.24 -7.15 8.33
C GLU A 538 25.73 -6.24 7.19
N PRO A 539 24.88 -5.34 6.65
CA PRO A 539 25.32 -4.38 5.63
C PRO A 539 26.38 -3.47 6.26
N GLY A 540 27.57 -3.44 5.64
CA GLY A 540 28.75 -2.83 6.23
C GLY A 540 28.55 -1.36 6.62
N GLU A 541 28.85 -1.06 7.88
CA GLU A 541 29.31 0.27 8.26
C GLU A 541 30.68 0.47 7.59
N GLU A 542 30.85 1.58 6.87
CA GLU A 542 32.17 1.97 6.36
C GLU A 542 33.02 2.39 7.57
N GLU A 543 33.92 1.51 8.03
CA GLU A 543 34.95 1.90 8.99
C GLU A 543 35.90 2.88 8.30
N GLU A 544 35.89 4.14 8.75
CA GLU A 544 36.89 5.14 8.38
C GLU A 544 38.25 4.70 8.99
N GLU A 545 39.11 4.07 8.18
CA GLU A 545 40.51 3.86 8.55
C GLU A 545 41.23 5.22 8.58
N GLU A 546 41.39 5.78 9.78
CA GLU A 546 42.31 6.90 10.03
C GLU A 546 43.75 6.39 9.82
N GLU A 547 44.40 6.81 8.73
CA GLU A 547 45.84 6.58 8.52
C GLU A 547 46.65 7.44 9.51
N GLU A 548 47.11 6.83 10.61
CA GLU A 548 48.19 7.37 11.43
C GLU A 548 49.52 7.26 10.65
N GLU A 549 49.93 8.31 9.94
CA GLU A 549 51.31 8.41 9.43
C GLU A 549 52.29 8.72 10.59
N GLU A 550 53.30 7.85 10.76
CA GLU A 550 54.40 8.04 11.70
C GLU A 550 55.40 9.07 11.15
N ASP A 551 55.41 10.29 11.72
CA ASP A 551 56.50 11.26 11.55
C ASP A 551 57.77 10.76 12.30
N GLU A 552 58.76 10.23 11.58
CA GLU A 552 60.16 10.18 12.04
C GLU A 552 61.02 11.22 11.29
N GLU A 553 61.78 12.02 12.03
CA GLU A 553 62.58 13.17 11.57
C GLU A 553 63.96 12.75 10.97
N GLU A 554 64.69 13.76 10.44
CA GLU A 554 66.13 13.75 10.05
C GLU A 554 66.45 13.06 8.69
N GLU A 555 67.31 13.58 7.79
CA GLU A 555 68.25 14.71 7.84
C GLU A 555 68.63 15.20 6.41
N ASP A 556 68.85 16.52 6.25
CA ASP A 556 69.90 17.22 5.45
C ASP A 556 70.06 17.25 3.90
N GLU A 557 70.62 18.40 3.48
CA GLU A 557 71.31 18.82 2.22
C GLU A 557 70.47 18.87 0.91
N GLU A 558 70.10 20.05 0.38
CA GLU A 558 70.88 21.12 -0.31
C GLU A 558 71.39 20.77 -1.73
N GLU A 559 71.41 21.78 -2.62
CA GLU A 559 71.79 21.73 -4.06
C GLU A 559 70.78 20.98 -4.98
N GLU A 560 70.40 21.43 -6.19
CA GLU A 560 70.75 22.59 -7.01
C GLU A 560 69.58 22.90 -8.01
N GLU A 561 69.51 24.15 -8.48
CA GLU A 561 69.24 24.64 -9.86
C GLU A 561 68.59 23.70 -10.92
N GLU A 562 67.73 24.12 -11.86
CA GLU A 562 67.44 25.42 -12.48
C GLU A 562 66.14 25.32 -13.34
N GLU A 563 65.51 26.46 -13.70
CA GLU A 563 64.73 26.75 -14.95
C GLU A 563 63.63 25.78 -15.51
N ALA A 564 62.48 26.23 -16.06
CA ALA A 564 61.95 27.58 -16.32
C ALA A 564 60.43 27.57 -16.64
N GLU A 565 59.82 28.76 -16.48
CA GLU A 565 58.49 29.26 -16.95
C GLU A 565 57.18 28.58 -16.50
#